data_AF-A0A9P0PV19-F1
#
_entry.id   AF-A0A9P0PV19-F1
#
_cell.length_a   1.000
_cell.length_b   1.000
_cell.length_c   1.000
_cell.angle_alpha   90.00
_cell.angle_beta   90.00
_cell.angle_gamma   90.00
#
_symmetry.space_group_name_H-M   'P 1'
#
loop_
_entity.id
_entity.type
_entity.pdbx_description
1 polymer ?
#
loop_
_entity_poly.entity_id
_entity_poly.type
_entity_poly.pdbx_seq_one_letter_code
_entity_poly.pdbx_strand_id
1 'polypeptide(L)'
;MAEAPPEIEKIWDLLNQYIEKHKKIVKIIIGRLTQPGENYGSEIMKVDMVLKDENSGDEEELYLVAKMIPESDLYKEIFNVQVSFVSEMRFYDTVVPILEDFRKRKGAKVKDIYPKFYGGRKNLNIQGGAVDTNAVLLMDNIKIKGRSLRTYFLNGLS
;
A
#
# COMPACT_ATOMS: atom_id res chain seq x y z
N MET A 1 24.49 -14.01 -9.48
CA MET A 1 24.06 -12.79 -10.21
C MET A 1 23.08 -12.08 -9.30
N ALA A 2 23.24 -10.77 -9.05
CA ALA A 2 22.26 -10.03 -8.26
C ALA A 2 20.97 -9.96 -9.07
N GLU A 3 19.86 -10.44 -8.49
CA GLU A 3 18.52 -10.30 -9.04
C GLU A 3 18.22 -8.80 -9.24
N ALA A 4 17.62 -8.42 -10.38
CA ALA A 4 17.25 -7.03 -10.61
C ALA A 4 16.33 -6.54 -9.47
N PRO A 5 16.45 -5.27 -9.04
CA PRO A 5 15.57 -4.76 -8.01
C PRO A 5 14.12 -4.91 -8.50
N PRO A 6 13.23 -5.42 -7.66
CA PRO A 6 11.86 -5.64 -8.08
C PRO A 6 11.19 -4.28 -8.37
N GLU A 7 10.44 -4.22 -9.46
CA GLU A 7 9.81 -3.01 -9.96
C GLU A 7 8.28 -3.11 -9.86
N ILE A 8 7.62 -2.00 -9.53
CA ILE A 8 6.16 -1.89 -9.56
C ILE A 8 5.81 -1.00 -10.74
N GLU A 9 5.35 -1.63 -11.83
CA GLU A 9 5.00 -0.92 -13.05
C GLU A 9 3.94 0.16 -12.79
N LYS A 10 4.09 1.34 -13.39
CA LYS A 10 3.12 2.45 -13.31
C LYS A 10 2.61 2.77 -11.89
N ILE A 11 3.50 2.76 -10.89
CA ILE A 11 3.12 3.02 -9.49
C ILE A 11 2.41 4.37 -9.30
N TRP A 12 2.76 5.35 -10.13
CA TRP A 12 2.11 6.66 -10.18
C TRP A 12 0.60 6.59 -10.35
N ASP A 13 0.11 5.69 -11.21
CA ASP A 13 -1.32 5.54 -11.49
C ASP A 13 -2.10 5.12 -10.25
N LEU A 14 -1.44 4.40 -9.32
CA LEU A 14 -2.04 3.99 -8.06
C LEU A 14 -2.21 5.16 -7.10
N LEU A 15 -1.36 6.19 -7.19
CA LEU A 15 -1.30 7.28 -6.21
C LEU A 15 -2.14 8.50 -6.61
N ASN A 16 -2.58 8.58 -7.87
CA ASN A 16 -3.22 9.77 -8.46
C ASN A 16 -4.47 10.26 -7.72
N GLN A 17 -5.16 9.40 -6.96
CA GLN A 17 -6.33 9.78 -6.17
C GLN A 17 -5.99 10.33 -4.78
N TYR A 18 -4.76 10.13 -4.31
CA TYR A 18 -4.33 10.44 -2.94
C TYR A 18 -3.20 11.46 -2.87
N ILE A 19 -2.43 11.61 -3.95
CA ILE A 19 -1.40 12.64 -4.06
C ILE A 19 -2.01 13.86 -4.74
N GLU A 20 -1.84 15.02 -4.11
CA GLU A 20 -2.29 16.29 -4.66
C GLU A 20 -1.56 16.61 -5.96
N LYS A 21 -2.25 17.21 -6.94
CA LYS A 21 -1.71 17.40 -8.30
C LYS A 21 -0.40 18.20 -8.36
N HIS A 22 -0.12 19.00 -7.33
CA HIS A 22 1.11 19.81 -7.22
C HIS A 22 2.27 19.05 -6.54
N LYS A 23 2.09 17.79 -6.15
CA LYS A 23 3.15 16.97 -5.55
C LYS A 23 3.78 16.06 -6.59
N LYS A 24 5.11 15.95 -6.59
CA LYS A 24 5.88 15.07 -7.48
C LYS A 24 6.74 14.08 -6.70
N ILE A 25 6.82 12.82 -7.13
CA ILE A 25 7.78 11.84 -6.59
C ILE A 25 9.15 12.22 -7.14
N VAL A 26 10.03 12.65 -6.26
CA VAL A 26 11.42 12.98 -6.58
C VAL A 26 12.36 11.81 -6.31
N LYS A 27 11.92 10.84 -5.52
CA LYS A 27 12.68 9.63 -5.20
C LYS A 27 11.75 8.47 -4.86
N ILE A 28 12.10 7.28 -5.34
CA ILE A 28 11.44 6.03 -4.96
C ILE A 28 12.48 4.94 -4.72
N ILE A 29 12.32 4.19 -3.63
CA ILE A 29 13.12 3.02 -3.28
C ILE A 29 12.17 1.86 -3.01
N ILE A 30 12.31 0.79 -3.79
CA ILE A 30 11.53 -0.44 -3.64
C ILE A 30 12.47 -1.54 -3.17
N GLY A 31 12.02 -2.35 -2.21
CA GLY A 31 12.77 -3.53 -1.76
C GLY A 31 11.86 -4.55 -1.10
N ARG A 32 12.30 -5.81 -1.01
CA ARG A 32 11.54 -6.87 -0.33
C ARG A 32 11.46 -6.56 1.18
N LEU A 33 10.25 -6.57 1.75
CA LEU A 33 10.03 -6.30 3.19
C LEU A 33 10.16 -7.58 4.04
N THR A 34 10.04 -8.74 3.41
CA THR A 34 9.99 -10.06 4.05
C THR A 34 11.12 -10.94 3.51
N GLN A 35 11.63 -11.82 4.37
CA GLN A 35 12.59 -12.85 3.94
C GLN A 35 11.86 -13.95 3.16
N PRO A 36 12.55 -14.70 2.28
CA PRO A 36 11.98 -15.90 1.67
C PRO A 36 11.40 -16.83 2.74
N GLY A 37 10.12 -17.19 2.62
CA GLY A 37 9.41 -18.03 3.60
C GLY A 37 8.56 -17.27 4.63
N GLU A 38 8.74 -15.95 4.81
CA GLU A 38 7.90 -15.09 5.67
C GLU A 38 6.74 -14.42 4.91
N ASN A 39 6.52 -14.82 3.67
CA ASN A 39 5.62 -14.16 2.73
C ASN A 39 4.13 -14.49 2.97
N TYR A 40 3.78 -15.45 3.84
CA TYR A 40 2.39 -15.81 4.21
C TYR A 40 1.37 -15.81 3.03
N GLY A 41 1.79 -16.26 1.84
CA GLY A 41 0.91 -16.27 0.65
C GLY A 41 0.76 -14.94 -0.09
N SER A 42 1.70 -14.00 0.03
CA SER A 42 1.78 -12.77 -0.78
C SER A 42 3.22 -12.28 -0.88
N GLU A 43 3.60 -11.62 -1.96
CA GLU A 43 4.88 -10.89 -1.98
C GLU A 43 4.64 -9.49 -1.37
N ILE A 44 5.39 -9.13 -0.33
CA ILE A 44 5.26 -7.84 0.34
C ILE A 44 6.53 -7.03 0.13
N MET A 45 6.36 -5.92 -0.58
CA MET A 45 7.42 -4.99 -0.88
C MET A 45 7.30 -3.75 0.00
N LYS A 46 8.45 -3.26 0.44
CA LYS A 46 8.61 -1.93 0.99
C LYS A 46 8.69 -0.94 -0.18
N VAL A 47 7.96 0.17 -0.07
CA VAL A 47 8.02 1.27 -1.03
C VAL A 47 8.22 2.56 -0.24
N ASP A 48 9.44 3.09 -0.27
CA ASP A 48 9.75 4.41 0.30
C ASP A 48 9.77 5.43 -0.82
N MET A 49 9.07 6.53 -0.65
CA MET A 49 9.02 7.60 -1.64
C MET A 49 9.16 8.96 -0.98
N VAL A 50 9.76 9.89 -1.72
CA VAL A 50 9.82 11.31 -1.34
C VAL A 50 8.96 12.07 -2.33
N LEU A 51 7.95 12.75 -1.81
CA LEU A 51 7.12 13.69 -2.55
C LEU A 51 7.66 15.09 -2.34
N LYS A 52 7.67 15.90 -3.40
CA LYS A 52 8.00 17.32 -3.34
C LYS A 52 6.80 18.14 -3.76
N ASP A 53 6.42 19.10 -2.92
CA ASP A 53 5.43 20.11 -3.26
C ASP A 53 6.04 21.13 -4.24
N GLU A 54 5.42 21.30 -5.40
CA GLU A 54 5.91 22.24 -6.41
C GLU A 54 5.67 23.72 -6.06
N ASN A 55 4.71 24.01 -5.17
CA ASN A 55 4.39 25.36 -4.75
C ASN A 55 5.32 25.84 -3.63
N SER A 56 5.55 25.02 -2.60
CA SER A 56 6.38 25.40 -1.46
C SER A 56 7.83 24.92 -1.58
N GLY A 57 8.08 23.87 -2.36
CA GLY A 57 9.36 23.18 -2.44
C GLY A 57 9.59 22.18 -1.30
N ASP A 58 8.64 22.02 -0.38
CA ASP A 58 8.76 21.12 0.77
C ASP A 58 8.77 19.65 0.34
N GLU A 59 9.50 18.83 1.10
CA GLU A 59 9.58 17.38 0.87
C GLU A 59 8.84 16.61 1.97
N GLU A 60 8.09 15.59 1.56
CA GLU A 60 7.34 14.68 2.42
C GLU A 60 7.77 13.24 2.12
N GLU A 61 8.16 12.50 3.16
CA GLU A 61 8.47 11.07 3.04
C GLU A 61 7.20 10.23 3.26
N LEU A 62 6.93 9.32 2.33
CA LEU A 62 5.89 8.30 2.47
C LEU A 62 6.52 6.92 2.54
N TYR A 63 6.08 6.16 3.55
CA TYR A 63 6.53 4.82 3.84
C TYR A 63 5.39 3.84 3.61
N LEU A 64 5.41 3.18 2.47
CA LEU A 64 4.33 2.33 2.00
C LEU A 64 4.74 0.85 1.94
N VAL A 65 3.74 0.00 1.81
CA VAL A 65 3.89 -1.40 1.41
C VAL A 65 3.10 -1.65 0.14
N ALA A 66 3.69 -2.41 -0.76
CA ALA A 66 3.02 -2.97 -1.91
C ALA A 66 2.82 -4.47 -1.67
N LYS A 67 1.56 -4.89 -1.54
CA LYS A 67 1.18 -6.28 -1.40
C LYS A 67 0.80 -6.82 -2.77
N MET A 68 1.54 -7.82 -3.23
CA MET A 68 1.39 -8.46 -4.54
C MET A 68 0.98 -9.92 -4.37
N ILE A 69 0.47 -10.53 -5.43
CA ILE A 69 0.14 -11.96 -5.42
C ILE A 69 1.40 -12.83 -5.27
N PRO A 70 1.30 -14.09 -4.81
CA PRO A 70 2.42 -15.01 -4.82
C PRO A 70 3.03 -15.17 -6.22
N GLU A 71 4.35 -15.34 -6.31
CA GLU A 71 5.02 -15.67 -7.58
C GLU A 71 4.65 -17.09 -8.06
N SER A 72 4.57 -18.06 -7.14
CA SER A 72 4.30 -19.47 -7.43
C SER A 72 2.85 -19.72 -7.83
N ASP A 73 2.65 -20.38 -8.97
CA ASP A 73 1.33 -20.75 -9.48
C ASP A 73 0.56 -21.68 -8.53
N LEU A 74 1.27 -22.60 -7.86
CA LEU A 74 0.68 -23.47 -6.84
C LEU A 74 0.03 -22.64 -5.72
N TYR A 75 0.74 -21.62 -5.21
CA TYR A 75 0.19 -20.76 -4.17
C TYR A 75 -0.92 -19.84 -4.71
N LYS A 76 -0.83 -19.38 -5.96
CA LYS A 76 -1.92 -18.60 -6.59
C LYS A 76 -3.24 -19.40 -6.62
N GLU A 77 -3.17 -20.70 -6.90
CA GLU A 77 -4.32 -21.60 -6.89
C GLU A 77 -4.83 -21.85 -5.47
N ILE A 78 -3.95 -22.23 -4.53
CA ILE A 78 -4.32 -22.49 -3.13
C ILE A 78 -5.01 -21.28 -2.49
N PHE A 79 -4.51 -20.07 -2.74
CA PHE A 79 -5.10 -18.84 -2.21
C PHE A 79 -6.24 -18.26 -3.06
N ASN A 80 -6.58 -18.91 -4.18
CA ASN A 80 -7.58 -18.47 -5.15
C ASN A 80 -7.47 -16.95 -5.42
N VAL A 81 -6.31 -16.51 -5.89
CA VAL A 81 -5.95 -15.08 -5.99
C VAL A 81 -6.94 -14.28 -6.85
N GLN A 82 -7.62 -14.92 -7.80
CA GLN A 82 -8.66 -14.29 -8.62
C GLN A 82 -9.85 -13.79 -7.78
N VAL A 83 -10.10 -14.42 -6.63
CA VAL A 83 -11.19 -14.07 -5.72
C VAL A 83 -10.66 -13.32 -4.51
N SER A 84 -9.63 -13.84 -3.84
CA SER A 84 -9.13 -13.29 -2.57
C SER A 84 -8.54 -11.89 -2.74
N PHE A 85 -7.72 -11.66 -3.78
CA PHE A 85 -7.14 -10.35 -4.07
C PHE A 85 -8.21 -9.31 -4.40
N VAL A 86 -9.21 -9.68 -5.22
CA VAL A 86 -10.30 -8.78 -5.59
C VAL A 86 -11.17 -8.43 -4.38
N SER A 87 -11.39 -9.40 -3.50
CA SER A 87 -12.13 -9.19 -2.25
C SER A 87 -11.40 -8.25 -1.31
N GLU A 88 -10.09 -8.43 -1.15
CA GLU A 88 -9.24 -7.54 -0.34
C GLU A 88 -9.20 -6.12 -0.92
N MET A 89 -9.03 -5.98 -2.23
CA MET A 89 -9.06 -4.68 -2.90
C MET A 89 -10.38 -3.95 -2.63
N ARG A 90 -11.53 -4.63 -2.82
CA ARG A 90 -12.86 -4.07 -2.54
C ARG A 90 -13.08 -3.73 -1.07
N PHE A 91 -12.51 -4.53 -0.17
CA PHE A 91 -12.59 -4.26 1.26
C PHE A 91 -11.94 -2.90 1.59
N TYR A 92 -10.72 -2.65 1.12
CA TYR A 92 -10.04 -1.39 1.36
C TYR A 92 -10.59 -0.21 0.56
N ASP A 93 -10.99 -0.43 -0.69
CA ASP A 93 -11.49 0.63 -1.58
C ASP A 93 -12.92 1.06 -1.22
N THR A 94 -13.78 0.14 -0.79
CA THR A 94 -15.20 0.41 -0.57
C THR A 94 -15.62 0.26 0.89
N VAL A 95 -15.29 -0.87 1.53
CA VAL A 95 -15.82 -1.19 2.87
C VAL A 95 -15.19 -0.32 3.94
N VAL A 96 -13.86 -0.16 3.94
CA VAL A 96 -13.13 0.64 4.93
C VAL A 96 -13.60 2.10 4.94
N PRO A 97 -13.73 2.82 3.80
CA PRO A 97 -14.27 4.18 3.80
C PRO A 97 -15.68 4.28 4.39
N ILE A 98 -16.57 3.33 4.09
CA ILE A 98 -17.93 3.30 4.65
C ILE A 98 -17.90 3.12 6.17
N LEU A 99 -17.05 2.22 6.67
CA LEU A 99 -16.89 2.00 8.12
C LEU A 99 -16.32 3.24 8.81
N GLU A 100 -15.30 3.89 8.23
CA GLU A 100 -14.73 5.13 8.76
C GLU A 100 -15.76 6.27 8.80
N ASP A 101 -16.54 6.45 7.74
CA ASP A 101 -17.60 7.47 7.71
C ASP A 101 -18.70 7.17 8.75
N PHE A 102 -19.14 5.91 8.85
CA PHE A 102 -20.09 5.50 9.87
C PHE A 102 -19.59 5.81 11.29
N ARG A 103 -18.33 5.48 11.58
CA ARG A 103 -17.70 5.73 12.88
C ARG A 103 -17.58 7.22 13.20
N LYS A 104 -17.19 8.04 12.22
CA LYS A 104 -17.14 9.50 12.34
C LYS A 104 -18.52 10.07 12.71
N ARG A 105 -19.58 9.65 12.02
CA ARG A 105 -20.97 10.06 12.33
C ARG A 105 -21.43 9.65 13.73
N LYS A 106 -20.89 8.57 14.28
CA LYS A 106 -21.17 8.10 15.66
C LYS A 106 -20.26 8.72 16.72
N GLY A 107 -19.37 9.65 16.36
CA GLY A 107 -18.49 10.34 17.30
C GLY A 107 -17.36 9.46 17.84
N ALA A 108 -17.00 8.38 17.15
CA ALA A 108 -15.88 7.54 17.57
C ALA A 108 -14.55 8.31 17.49
N LYS A 109 -13.77 8.28 18.57
CA LYS A 109 -12.52 9.06 18.70
C LYS A 109 -11.27 8.34 18.20
N VAL A 110 -11.31 7.01 18.06
CA VAL A 110 -10.14 6.21 17.63
C VAL A 110 -9.94 6.38 16.13
N LYS A 111 -8.81 6.99 15.75
CA LYS A 111 -8.36 7.11 14.36
C LYS A 111 -7.45 5.94 13.97
N ASP A 112 -7.20 5.77 12.67
CA ASP A 112 -6.18 4.85 12.15
C ASP A 112 -6.37 3.36 12.52
N ILE A 113 -7.62 2.87 12.58
CA ILE A 113 -7.89 1.43 12.82
C ILE A 113 -7.45 0.59 11.62
N TYR A 114 -7.62 1.12 10.42
CA TYR A 114 -7.23 0.47 9.18
C TYR A 114 -6.01 1.16 8.59
N PRO A 115 -5.11 0.41 7.92
CA PRO A 115 -4.06 1.02 7.11
C PRO A 115 -4.67 1.94 6.07
N LYS A 116 -4.05 3.10 5.83
CA LYS A 116 -4.44 3.94 4.71
C LYS A 116 -4.16 3.19 3.42
N PHE A 117 -5.20 3.05 2.60
CA PHE A 117 -5.12 2.49 1.26
C PHE A 117 -4.87 3.63 0.28
N TYR A 118 -3.87 3.49 -0.58
CA TYR A 118 -3.53 4.50 -1.59
C TYR A 118 -4.04 4.09 -2.97
N GLY A 119 -4.26 2.80 -3.21
CA GLY A 119 -4.79 2.34 -4.48
C GLY A 119 -4.42 0.89 -4.74
N GLY A 120 -5.08 0.31 -5.73
CA GLY A 120 -4.81 -1.06 -6.13
C GLY A 120 -5.22 -1.30 -7.57
N ARG A 121 -4.59 -2.29 -8.18
CA ARG A 121 -4.95 -2.78 -9.51
C ARG A 121 -4.84 -4.29 -9.55
N LYS A 122 -5.60 -4.90 -10.46
CA LYS A 122 -5.55 -6.35 -10.72
C LYS A 122 -4.53 -6.71 -11.80
N ASN A 123 -4.27 -5.78 -12.71
CA ASN A 123 -3.42 -5.92 -13.88
C ASN A 123 -3.17 -4.52 -14.48
N LEU A 124 -2.45 -4.44 -15.61
CA LEU A 124 -2.19 -3.19 -16.34
C LEU A 124 -3.26 -2.82 -17.38
N ASN A 125 -4.26 -3.68 -17.58
CA ASN A 125 -5.30 -3.50 -18.59
C ASN A 125 -6.45 -2.64 -18.03
N ILE A 126 -6.63 -1.46 -18.64
CA ILE A 126 -7.64 -0.47 -18.22
C ILE A 126 -9.09 -0.99 -18.43
N GLN A 127 -9.29 -1.96 -19.33
CA GLN A 127 -10.61 -2.49 -19.69
C GLN A 127 -11.09 -3.65 -18.80
N GLY A 128 -10.38 -3.93 -17.69
CA GLY A 128 -10.69 -5.04 -16.79
C GLY A 128 -9.84 -6.29 -17.06
N GLY A 129 -10.28 -7.43 -16.54
CA GLY A 129 -9.56 -8.70 -16.67
C GLY A 129 -9.26 -9.40 -15.34
N ALA A 130 -8.59 -10.56 -15.49
CA ALA A 130 -8.12 -11.40 -14.39
C ALA A 130 -6.98 -10.73 -13.61
N VAL A 131 -6.80 -11.16 -12.37
CA VAL A 131 -5.63 -10.81 -11.55
C VAL A 131 -4.40 -11.44 -12.19
N ASP A 132 -3.35 -10.66 -12.45
CA ASP A 132 -2.08 -11.14 -13.00
C ASP A 132 -0.90 -10.73 -12.11
N THR A 133 0.32 -10.92 -12.59
CA THR A 133 1.56 -10.60 -11.85
C THR A 133 1.74 -9.11 -11.59
N ASN A 134 0.98 -8.24 -12.27
CA ASN A 134 0.94 -6.80 -12.02
C ASN A 134 -0.09 -6.41 -10.96
N ALA A 135 -0.77 -7.37 -10.33
CA ALA A 135 -1.68 -7.13 -9.23
C ALA A 135 -0.94 -6.59 -7.99
N VAL A 136 -1.38 -5.44 -7.50
CA VAL A 136 -0.78 -4.78 -6.34
C VAL A 136 -1.81 -3.98 -5.54
N LEU A 137 -1.69 -4.03 -4.22
CA LEU A 137 -2.35 -3.13 -3.28
C LEU A 137 -1.29 -2.26 -2.61
N LEU A 138 -1.45 -0.95 -2.65
CA LEU A 138 -0.53 0.03 -2.07
C LEU A 138 -1.12 0.63 -0.80
N MET A 139 -0.43 0.47 0.33
CA MET A 139 -0.96 0.78 1.67
C MET A 139 0.11 1.39 2.58
N ASP A 140 -0.29 2.04 3.67
CA ASP A 140 0.62 2.47 4.74
C ASP A 140 1.48 1.31 5.25
N ASN A 141 2.78 1.54 5.46
CA ASN A 141 3.64 0.62 6.18
C ASN A 141 3.42 0.72 7.70
N ILE A 142 2.51 -0.10 8.23
CA ILE A 142 2.16 -0.10 9.66
C ILE A 142 3.36 -0.41 10.56
N LYS A 143 4.36 -1.20 10.10
CA LYS A 143 5.55 -1.50 10.93
C LYS A 143 6.34 -0.22 11.25
N ILE A 144 6.39 0.73 10.31
CA ILE A 144 7.05 2.02 10.48
C ILE A 144 6.12 3.01 11.20
N LYS A 145 4.85 3.09 10.79
CA LYS A 145 3.85 3.98 11.40
C LYS A 145 3.58 3.64 12.88
N GLY A 146 3.55 2.36 13.23
CA GLY A 146 3.41 1.87 14.60
C GLY A 146 4.64 2.17 15.48
N ARG A 147 5.84 2.17 14.88
CA ARG A 147 7.06 2.61 15.57
C ARG A 147 7.02 4.13 15.82
N SER A 148 6.56 4.91 14.85
CA SER A 148 6.34 6.36 14.99
C SER A 148 5.29 6.69 16.06
N LEU A 149 4.12 6.04 16.03
CA LEU A 149 3.07 6.19 17.04
C LEU A 149 3.57 5.86 18.45
N ARG A 150 4.34 4.77 18.63
CA ARG A 150 4.97 4.45 19.93
C ARG A 150 5.91 5.55 20.41
N THR A 151 6.70 6.15 19.53
CA THR A 151 7.59 7.27 19.88
C THR A 151 6.81 8.51 20.33
N TYR A 152 5.69 8.85 19.67
CA TYR A 152 4.83 9.96 20.11
C TYR A 152 4.15 9.72 21.47
N PHE A 153 3.74 8.48 21.77
CA PHE A 153 3.17 8.16 23.09
C PHE A 153 4.21 8.20 24.22
N LEU A 154 5.47 7.91 23.94
CA LEU A 154 6.54 7.94 24.96
C LEU A 154 7.09 9.37 25.18
N ASN A 155 7.12 10.21 24.13
CA ASN A 155 7.58 11.59 24.23
C ASN A 155 6.50 12.59 24.72
N GLY A 156 5.25 12.15 24.87
CA GLY A 156 4.17 12.93 25.49
C GLY A 156 4.08 12.79 27.01
N LEU A 157 5.04 12.10 27.64
CA LEU A 157 5.12 11.85 29.09
C LEU A 157 6.37 12.45 29.75
N SER A 158 7.08 13.36 29.08
CA SER A 158 8.21 14.11 29.65
C SER A 158 7.86 15.57 29.90
#